data_AF-D9VTE5-F1
#
_entry.id   AF-D9VTE5-F1
#
_cell.length_a   1.000
_cell.length_b   1.000
_cell.length_c   1.000
_cell.angle_alpha   90.00
_cell.angle_beta   90.00
_cell.angle_gamma   90.00
#
_symmetry.space_group_name_H-M   'P 1'
#
loop_
_entity.id
_entity.type
_entity.pdbx_description
1 polymer ?
#
loop_
_entity_poly.entity_id
_entity_poly.type
_entity_poly.pdbx_seq_one_letter_code
_entity_poly.pdbx_strand_id
1 'polypeptide(L)'
;MPKELVGTWKGTVTTNLGATAEFEITIKAGKVGEVVGRDKSVLPVFGTDCSGDWKLASATDRSLVLDTAGGPNPHPGICAGGSANERFTLNTGGSLHYKSGDRGAGNPEGDLTRSP
;
A
#
# COMPACT_ATOMS: atom_id res chain seq x y z
N MET A 1 8.94 12.39 6.98
CA MET A 1 9.01 10.92 6.80
C MET A 1 10.43 10.51 6.43
N PRO A 2 10.84 9.24 6.61
CA PRO A 2 12.19 8.75 6.27
C PRO A 2 12.46 8.72 4.77
N LYS A 3 13.68 9.06 4.35
CA LYS A 3 14.08 9.12 2.94
C LYS A 3 14.23 7.72 2.34
N GLU A 4 14.59 6.76 3.17
CA GLU A 4 14.79 5.35 2.87
C GLU A 4 13.50 4.70 2.37
N LEU A 5 12.34 5.25 2.76
CA LEU A 5 11.01 4.79 2.35
C LEU A 5 10.53 5.42 1.03
N VAL A 6 11.13 6.53 0.59
CA VAL A 6 10.79 7.20 -0.70
C VAL A 6 11.24 6.33 -1.86
N GLY A 7 10.32 5.94 -2.73
CA GLY A 7 10.62 5.14 -3.92
C GLY A 7 9.44 4.30 -4.35
N THR A 8 9.66 3.50 -5.39
CA THR A 8 8.70 2.48 -5.81
C THR A 8 9.08 1.15 -5.18
N TRP A 9 8.09 0.47 -4.62
CA TRP A 9 8.22 -0.81 -3.93
C TRP A 9 7.27 -1.81 -4.56
N LYS A 10 7.74 -3.02 -4.82
CA LYS A 10 6.95 -4.10 -5.43
C LYS A 10 7.18 -5.42 -4.72
N GLY A 11 6.14 -6.24 -4.58
CA GLY A 11 6.25 -7.58 -4.04
C GLY A 11 4.95 -8.35 -4.09
N THR A 12 4.97 -9.58 -3.60
CA THR A 12 3.76 -10.41 -3.45
C THR A 12 3.21 -10.23 -2.04
N VAL A 13 1.92 -9.98 -1.94
CA VAL A 13 1.18 -9.91 -0.68
C VAL A 13 0.23 -11.09 -0.56
N THR A 14 -0.03 -11.53 0.67
CA THR A 14 -0.88 -12.68 0.97
C THR A 14 -1.98 -12.24 1.92
N THR A 15 -3.23 -12.53 1.57
CA THR A 15 -4.40 -12.33 2.43
C THR A 15 -4.45 -13.36 3.56
N ASN A 16 -5.25 -13.08 4.59
CA ASN A 16 -5.51 -14.00 5.69
C ASN A 16 -6.12 -15.36 5.28
N LEU A 17 -6.75 -15.43 4.10
CA LEU A 17 -7.27 -16.67 3.50
C LEU A 17 -6.25 -17.38 2.60
N GLY A 18 -5.02 -16.87 2.50
CA GLY A 18 -3.94 -17.47 1.72
C GLY A 18 -3.92 -17.11 0.23
N ALA A 19 -4.84 -16.25 -0.24
CA ALA A 19 -4.79 -15.75 -1.61
C ALA A 19 -3.65 -14.74 -1.78
N THR A 20 -2.89 -14.86 -2.87
CA THR A 20 -1.74 -14.01 -3.18
C THR A 20 -2.04 -13.02 -4.32
N ALA A 21 -1.41 -11.85 -4.28
CA ALA A 21 -1.48 -10.85 -5.33
C ALA A 21 -0.14 -10.09 -5.46
N GLU A 22 0.16 -9.56 -6.64
CA GLU A 22 1.22 -8.55 -6.77
C GLU A 22 0.74 -7.21 -6.22
N PHE A 23 1.61 -6.53 -5.49
CA PHE A 23 1.38 -5.19 -4.97
C PHE A 23 2.56 -4.30 -5.34
N GLU A 24 2.27 -3.11 -5.86
CA GLU A 24 3.26 -2.09 -6.18
C GLU A 24 2.79 -0.74 -5.64
N ILE A 25 3.68 0.03 -5.02
CA ILE A 25 3.38 1.37 -4.51
C ILE A 25 4.55 2.30 -4.74
N THR A 26 4.25 3.52 -5.21
CA THR A 26 5.21 4.63 -5.25
C THR A 26 4.96 5.56 -4.08
N ILE A 27 5.97 5.74 -3.22
CA ILE A 27 5.96 6.62 -2.06
C ILE A 27 6.86 7.83 -2.34
N LYS A 28 6.30 9.04 -2.24
CA LYS A 28 6.99 10.33 -2.41
C LYS A 28 7.18 11.02 -1.07
N ALA A 29 8.19 11.89 -0.98
CA ALA A 29 8.42 12.69 0.21
C ALA A 29 7.23 13.63 0.49
N GLY A 30 6.83 13.71 1.75
CA GLY A 30 5.76 14.61 2.19
C GLY A 30 5.61 14.67 3.71
N LYS A 31 4.57 15.37 4.15
CA LYS A 31 4.19 15.63 5.53
C LYS A 31 2.87 14.93 5.87
N VAL A 32 2.61 14.77 7.18
CA VAL A 32 1.33 14.24 7.66
C VAL A 32 0.19 15.08 7.09
N GLY A 33 -0.84 14.42 6.58
CA GLY A 33 -1.99 15.03 5.91
C GLY A 33 -1.85 15.18 4.38
N GLU A 34 -0.65 15.00 3.82
CA GLU A 34 -0.44 15.07 2.37
C GLU A 34 -0.60 13.71 1.69
N VAL A 35 -1.04 13.69 0.43
CA VAL A 35 -1.00 12.49 -0.41
C VAL A 35 0.45 12.21 -0.78
N VAL A 36 0.97 11.06 -0.34
CA VAL A 36 2.36 10.65 -0.52
C VAL A 36 2.52 9.34 -1.27
N GLY A 37 1.48 8.51 -1.31
CA GLY A 37 1.52 7.20 -1.96
C GLY A 37 0.53 7.10 -3.10
N ARG A 38 0.90 6.35 -4.15
CA ARG A 38 -0.04 5.81 -5.12
C ARG A 38 0.32 4.36 -5.40
N ASP A 39 -0.63 3.45 -5.22
CA ASP A 39 -0.43 2.05 -5.55
C ASP A 39 -0.82 1.76 -7.00
N LYS A 40 -0.39 0.60 -7.48
CA LYS A 40 -0.81 0.02 -8.75
C LYS A 40 -1.40 -1.35 -8.45
N SER A 41 -2.72 -1.44 -8.54
CA SER A 41 -3.47 -2.66 -8.31
C SER A 41 -4.42 -2.90 -9.48
N VAL A 42 -3.97 -3.65 -10.49
CA VAL A 42 -4.79 -3.97 -11.67
C VAL A 42 -5.20 -5.43 -11.57
N LEU A 43 -6.51 -5.68 -11.42
CA LEU A 43 -7.02 -7.05 -11.43
C LEU A 43 -6.96 -7.60 -12.87
N PRO A 44 -6.28 -8.75 -13.11
CA PRO A 44 -6.14 -9.31 -14.46
C PRO A 44 -7.47 -9.69 -15.08
N VAL A 45 -8.40 -10.16 -14.24
CA VAL A 45 -9.79 -10.43 -14.59
C VAL A 45 -10.52 -9.08 -14.66
N PHE A 46 -10.94 -8.69 -15.87
CA PHE A 46 -11.64 -7.45 -16.24
C PHE A 46 -10.80 -6.19 -16.47
N GLY A 47 -9.47 -6.22 -16.33
CA GLY A 47 -8.62 -5.03 -16.55
C GLY A 47 -8.98 -3.86 -15.63
N THR A 48 -9.57 -4.18 -14.47
CA THR A 48 -10.09 -3.20 -13.52
C THR A 48 -8.94 -2.60 -12.71
N ASP A 49 -8.81 -1.28 -12.82
CA ASP A 49 -7.83 -0.52 -12.04
C ASP A 49 -8.40 -0.20 -10.65
N CYS A 50 -7.83 -0.84 -9.64
CA CYS A 50 -8.10 -0.64 -8.22
C CYS A 50 -7.04 0.25 -7.54
N SER A 51 -6.19 0.93 -8.32
CA SER A 51 -5.18 1.84 -7.80
C SER A 51 -5.80 3.01 -7.03
N GLY A 52 -5.22 3.35 -5.89
CA GLY A 52 -5.65 4.43 -5.01
C GLY A 52 -4.52 5.40 -4.65
N ASP A 53 -4.91 6.57 -4.14
CA ASP A 53 -4.01 7.55 -3.54
C ASP A 53 -4.00 7.38 -2.02
N TRP A 54 -2.85 7.65 -1.40
CA TRP A 54 -2.58 7.32 -0.01
C TRP A 54 -2.01 8.53 0.71
N LYS A 55 -2.67 8.93 1.79
CA LYS A 55 -2.33 10.10 2.61
C LYS A 55 -1.47 9.68 3.79
N LEU A 56 -0.44 10.46 4.10
CA LEU A 56 0.39 10.19 5.26
C LEU A 56 -0.37 10.48 6.56
N ALA A 57 -0.67 9.44 7.34
CA ALA A 57 -1.30 9.57 8.65
C ALA A 57 -0.27 9.78 9.76
N SER A 58 0.83 9.02 9.72
CA SER A 58 1.94 9.17 10.65
C SER A 58 3.24 8.58 10.09
N ALA A 59 4.38 9.03 10.62
CA ALA A 59 5.69 8.51 10.26
C ALA A 59 6.60 8.45 11.50
N THR A 60 7.41 7.39 11.58
CA THR A 60 8.56 7.28 12.48
C THR A 60 9.86 7.37 11.67
N ASP A 61 10.98 6.96 12.27
CA ASP A 61 12.28 6.78 11.61
C ASP A 61 12.31 5.62 10.61
N ARG A 62 11.46 4.61 10.79
CA ARG A 62 11.44 3.38 9.95
C ARG A 62 10.07 2.94 9.45
N SER A 63 9.00 3.61 9.86
CA SER A 63 7.64 3.20 9.52
C SER A 63 6.76 4.36 9.07
N LEU A 64 5.78 4.04 8.22
CA LEU A 64 4.68 4.91 7.83
C LEU A 64 3.35 4.24 8.17
N VAL A 65 2.38 5.06 8.55
CA VAL A 65 0.97 4.70 8.45
C VAL A 65 0.35 5.59 7.38
N LEU A 66 -0.29 4.96 6.41
CA LEU A 66 -1.00 5.63 5.34
C LEU A 66 -2.50 5.36 5.46
N ASP A 67 -3.29 6.40 5.15
CA ASP A 67 -4.72 6.28 4.97
C ASP A 67 -5.01 6.23 3.48
N THR A 68 -5.93 5.37 3.05
CA THR A 68 -6.53 5.50 1.73
C THR A 68 -7.19 6.89 1.64
N ALA A 69 -6.69 7.73 0.73
CA ALA A 69 -7.04 9.15 0.65
C ALA A 69 -8.29 9.44 -0.17
N GLY A 70 -8.96 8.42 -0.69
CA GLY A 70 -10.17 8.55 -1.49
C GLY A 70 -9.89 8.96 -2.94
N GLY A 71 -10.12 8.03 -3.85
CA GLY A 71 -11.17 8.19 -4.85
C GLY A 71 -12.32 7.26 -4.43
N PRO A 72 -13.59 7.51 -4.78
CA PRO A 72 -14.60 6.46 -4.64
C PRO A 72 -14.04 5.23 -5.34
N ASN A 73 -14.00 4.09 -4.64
CA ASN A 73 -13.71 2.82 -5.26
C ASN A 73 -14.53 2.77 -6.56
N PRO A 74 -13.89 2.83 -7.75
CA PRO A 74 -14.64 3.00 -8.98
C PRO A 74 -15.49 1.76 -9.30
N HIS A 75 -15.24 0.65 -8.60
CA HIS A 75 -15.87 -0.65 -8.80
C HIS A 75 -16.25 -1.26 -7.43
N PRO A 76 -17.27 -0.71 -6.75
CA PRO A 76 -17.75 -1.27 -5.48
C PRO A 76 -18.15 -2.74 -5.67
N GLY A 77 -17.64 -3.62 -4.81
CA GLY A 77 -17.82 -5.08 -4.91
C GLY A 77 -16.73 -5.81 -5.71
N ILE A 78 -15.88 -5.09 -6.44
CA ILE A 78 -14.71 -5.64 -7.14
C ILE A 78 -13.41 -5.22 -6.46
N CYS A 79 -13.20 -3.91 -6.24
CA CYS A 79 -12.09 -3.43 -5.43
C CYS A 79 -12.52 -3.33 -3.96
N ALA A 80 -11.57 -3.35 -3.03
CA ALA A 80 -11.85 -3.04 -1.64
C ALA A 80 -11.90 -1.51 -1.41
N GLY A 81 -12.47 -1.09 -0.29
CA GLY A 81 -12.60 0.34 0.05
C GLY A 81 -11.31 0.97 0.58
N GLY A 82 -10.30 0.16 0.89
CA GLY A 82 -9.07 0.59 1.56
C GLY A 82 -9.20 0.66 3.08
N SER A 83 -8.17 1.21 3.74
CA SER A 83 -8.12 1.38 5.19
C SER A 83 -7.47 2.70 5.59
N ALA A 84 -7.79 3.16 6.80
CA ALA A 84 -7.11 4.27 7.47
C ALA A 84 -5.92 3.77 8.33
N ASN A 85 -5.35 2.62 7.98
CA ASN A 85 -4.38 1.94 8.83
C ASN A 85 -3.44 1.02 8.04
N GLU A 86 -3.00 1.50 6.89
CA GLU A 86 -2.07 0.77 6.05
C GLU A 86 -0.64 0.98 6.53
N ARG A 87 0.09 -0.10 6.84
CA ARG A 87 1.35 -0.02 7.58
C ARG A 87 2.52 -0.44 6.71
N PHE A 88 3.54 0.42 6.69
CA PHE A 88 4.80 0.18 5.99
C PHE A 88 5.95 0.28 6.98
N THR A 89 6.82 -0.73 7.05
CA THR A 89 7.98 -0.75 7.96
C THR A 89 9.22 -1.24 7.24
N LEU A 90 10.31 -0.47 7.30
CA LEU A 90 11.58 -0.87 6.72
C LEU A 90 12.21 -2.00 7.54
N ASN A 91 12.43 -3.14 6.89
CA ASN A 91 13.15 -4.27 7.46
C ASN A 91 14.65 -3.96 7.53
N THR A 92 15.37 -4.62 8.44
CA THR A 92 16.83 -4.46 8.59
C THR A 92 17.60 -4.79 7.29
N GLY A 93 17.03 -5.64 6.42
CA GLY A 93 17.58 -5.98 5.10
C GLY A 93 17.25 -5.00 3.97
N GLY A 94 16.56 -3.91 4.25
CA GLY A 94 16.21 -2.88 3.26
C GLY A 94 14.95 -3.16 2.43
N SER A 95 14.27 -4.30 2.64
CA SER A 95 12.90 -4.50 2.13
C SER A 95 11.89 -3.69 2.92
N LEU A 96 10.73 -3.42 2.32
CA LEU A 96 9.64 -2.72 2.95
C LEU A 96 8.51 -3.69 3.27
N HIS A 97 8.30 -3.96 4.55
CA HIS A 97 7.18 -4.76 4.99
C HIS A 97 5.88 -3.95 4.89
N TYR A 98 4.90 -4.46 4.13
CA TYR A 98 3.57 -3.92 4.02
C TYR A 98 2.56 -4.81 4.74
N LYS A 99 1.69 -4.21 5.55
CA LYS A 99 0.59 -4.88 6.24
C LYS A 99 -0.68 -4.06 6.11
N SER A 100 -1.69 -4.65 5.50
CA SER A 100 -2.93 -3.95 5.25
C SER A 100 -3.88 -3.90 6.43
N GLY A 101 -4.47 -2.73 6.63
CA GLY A 101 -5.57 -2.53 7.56
C GLY A 101 -6.94 -2.90 6.98
N ASP A 102 -7.03 -3.22 5.69
CA ASP A 102 -8.29 -3.45 4.99
C ASP A 102 -8.81 -4.88 5.24
N ARG A 103 -9.85 -4.98 6.06
CA ARG A 103 -10.51 -6.26 6.36
C ARG A 103 -11.33 -6.79 5.19
N GLY A 104 -11.88 -5.91 4.35
CA GLY A 104 -12.65 -6.29 3.17
C GLY A 104 -11.76 -6.94 2.11
N ALA A 105 -10.49 -6.53 2.04
CA ALA A 105 -9.46 -7.16 1.21
C ALA A 105 -8.83 -8.42 1.83
N GLY A 106 -9.20 -8.81 3.06
CA GLY A 106 -8.58 -9.94 3.76
C GLY A 106 -7.21 -9.63 4.37
N ASN A 107 -6.92 -8.36 4.70
CA ASN A 107 -5.68 -7.92 5.33
C ASN A 107 -4.40 -8.43 4.64
N PRO A 108 -4.20 -8.16 3.34
CA PRO A 108 -3.01 -8.59 2.64
C PRO A 108 -1.72 -8.05 3.28
N GLU A 109 -0.70 -8.88 3.36
CA GLU A 109 0.60 -8.56 3.98
C GLU A 109 1.75 -9.22 3.19
N GLY A 110 2.90 -8.56 3.13
CA GLY A 110 4.08 -9.08 2.45
C GLY A 110 5.27 -8.13 2.47
N ASP A 111 6.45 -8.65 2.14
CA ASP A 111 7.67 -7.86 1.99
C ASP A 111 7.83 -7.40 0.54
N LEU A 112 8.09 -6.10 0.37
CA LEU A 112 8.30 -5.46 -0.91
C LEU A 112 9.77 -5.15 -1.11
N THR A 113 10.25 -5.31 -2.33
CA THR A 113 11.58 -4.89 -2.74
C THR A 113 11.50 -3.57 -3.48
N ARG A 114 12.58 -2.79 -3.40
CA ARG A 114 12.65 -1.53 -4.13
C ARG A 114 12.74 -1.82 -5.62
N SER A 115 11.82 -1.25 -6.40
CA SER A 115 11.88 -1.29 -7.86
C SER A 115 12.91 -0.27 -8.35
N PRO A 116 13.71 -0.58 -9.39
CA PRO A 116 14.63 0.36 -10.02
C PRO A 116 13.94 1.62 -10.55
#